data_AF-A0A7Y3C2H4-F1
#
_entry.id   AF-A0A7Y3C2H4-F1
#
_cell.length_a   1.000
_cell.length_b   1.000
_cell.length_c   1.000
_cell.angle_alpha   90.00
_cell.angle_beta   90.00
_cell.angle_gamma   90.00
#
_symmetry.space_group_name_H-M   'P 1'
#
loop_
_entity.id
_entity.type
_entity.pdbx_description
1 polymer ?
#
loop_
_entity_poly.entity_id
_entity_poly.type
_entity_poly.pdbx_seq_one_letter_code
_entity_poly.pdbx_strand_id
1 'polypeptide(L)'
;MGSKHQTTLLDRARDELFSHVIRCDVLEAHMDDRAEWLADTMDFMAHRYPQLGELELAQLEVMGKRFIKPAIPHGADTTATNRKKWQKATPVVDPAVSAEGSAEAETEAETATAAETATEDEVAEAAEPQLATAAAS
;
A
#
# COMPACT_ATOMS: atom_id res chain seq x y z
N MET A 1 13.34 -21.95 22.15
CA MET A 1 12.07 -22.41 21.55
C MET A 1 11.81 -21.54 20.33
N GLY A 2 11.80 -22.08 19.12
CA GLY A 2 11.51 -21.28 17.93
C GLY A 2 10.02 -20.95 17.85
N SER A 3 9.66 -19.68 17.69
CA SER A 3 8.27 -19.29 17.41
C SER A 3 7.86 -19.90 16.08
N LYS A 4 6.85 -20.77 16.10
CA LYS A 4 6.28 -21.33 14.87
C LYS A 4 5.61 -20.18 14.12
N HIS A 5 6.11 -19.82 12.93
CA HIS A 5 5.44 -18.85 12.08
C HIS A 5 4.10 -19.45 11.64
N GLN A 6 3.01 -18.92 12.20
CA GLN A 6 1.64 -19.31 11.83
C GLN A 6 1.27 -18.59 10.54
N THR A 7 1.81 -19.08 9.42
CA THR A 7 1.59 -18.52 8.08
C THR A 7 0.09 -18.44 7.76
N THR A 8 -0.43 -17.23 7.58
CA THR A 8 -1.81 -17.01 7.15
C THR A 8 -2.00 -17.37 5.67
N LEU A 9 -3.25 -17.44 5.19
CA LEU A 9 -3.50 -17.58 3.75
C LEU A 9 -2.95 -16.38 2.97
N LEU A 10 -3.06 -15.16 3.52
CA LEU A 10 -2.49 -13.95 2.94
C LEU A 10 -0.95 -13.97 2.90
N ASP A 11 -0.27 -14.46 3.95
CA ASP A 11 1.19 -14.65 3.92
C ASP A 11 1.59 -15.61 2.79
N ARG A 12 0.87 -16.73 2.66
CA ARG A 12 1.13 -17.72 1.61
C ARG A 12 0.90 -17.15 0.21
N ALA A 13 -0.18 -16.39 0.02
CA ALA A 13 -0.48 -15.73 -1.24
C ALA A 13 0.58 -14.66 -1.59
N ARG A 14 1.01 -13.86 -0.61
CA ARG A 14 2.12 -12.90 -0.76
C ARG A 14 3.41 -13.58 -1.20
N ASP A 15 3.78 -14.68 -0.54
CA ASP A 15 5.03 -15.38 -0.82
C ASP A 15 4.98 -16.10 -2.18
N GLU A 16 3.81 -16.57 -2.63
CA GLU A 16 3.59 -17.11 -3.98
C GLU A 16 3.64 -16.01 -5.06
N LEU A 17 3.08 -14.83 -4.81
CA LEU A 17 3.17 -13.65 -5.69
C LEU A 17 4.62 -13.17 -5.85
N PHE A 18 5.36 -12.99 -4.75
CA PHE A 18 6.76 -12.57 -4.79
C PHE A 18 7.65 -13.62 -5.47
N SER A 19 7.33 -14.91 -5.30
CA SER A 19 7.99 -16.00 -6.01
C SER A 19 7.74 -15.96 -7.52
N HIS A 20 6.60 -15.44 -7.99
CA HIS A 20 6.35 -15.21 -9.42
C HIS A 20 7.12 -13.99 -9.95
N VAL A 21 7.11 -12.85 -9.23
CA VAL A 21 7.88 -11.65 -9.60
C VAL A 21 9.36 -11.97 -9.82
N ILE A 22 9.95 -12.80 -8.95
CA ILE A 22 11.36 -13.21 -9.02
C ILE A 22 11.60 -14.23 -10.14
N ARG A 23 10.70 -15.21 -10.34
CA ARG A 23 10.91 -16.30 -11.33
C ARG A 23 10.65 -15.88 -12.79
N CYS A 24 9.92 -14.78 -12.98
CA CYS A 24 9.60 -14.21 -14.29
C CYS A 24 10.42 -12.95 -14.60
N ASP A 25 11.44 -12.63 -13.79
CA ASP A 25 12.34 -11.47 -13.92
C ASP A 25 11.61 -10.14 -14.18
N VAL A 26 10.42 -9.99 -13.59
CA VAL A 26 9.52 -8.82 -13.73
C VAL A 26 10.21 -7.53 -13.28
N LEU A 27 11.26 -7.64 -12.46
CA LEU A 27 12.09 -6.53 -12.03
C LEU A 27 13.00 -5.95 -13.12
N GLU A 28 13.05 -6.56 -14.32
CA GLU A 28 13.80 -6.06 -15.49
C GLU A 28 12.90 -5.46 -16.60
N ALA A 29 11.61 -5.80 -16.67
CA ALA A 29 10.65 -5.32 -17.70
C ALA A 29 10.35 -3.80 -17.63
N HIS A 30 9.63 -3.21 -18.60
CA HIS A 30 9.25 -1.79 -18.52
C HIS A 30 8.25 -1.51 -17.39
N MET A 31 8.07 -0.24 -17.00
CA MET A 31 7.17 0.11 -15.88
C MET A 31 5.71 -0.26 -16.16
N ASP A 32 5.28 -0.14 -17.42
CA ASP A 32 3.91 -0.42 -17.85
C ASP A 32 3.67 -1.93 -17.92
N ASP A 33 4.58 -2.69 -18.53
CA ASP A 33 4.56 -4.17 -18.59
C ASP A 33 4.40 -4.78 -17.18
N ARG A 34 5.07 -4.21 -16.16
CA ARG A 34 4.96 -4.66 -14.77
C ARG A 34 3.60 -4.40 -14.15
N ALA A 35 2.91 -3.34 -14.57
CA ALA A 35 1.59 -3.00 -14.08
C ALA A 35 0.51 -3.90 -14.71
N GLU A 36 0.62 -4.15 -16.03
CA GLU A 36 -0.21 -5.10 -16.77
C GLU A 36 -0.01 -6.54 -16.22
N TRP A 37 1.24 -7.01 -16.14
CA TRP A 37 1.59 -8.30 -15.56
C TRP A 37 1.05 -8.49 -14.14
N LEU A 38 1.07 -7.43 -13.31
CA LEU A 38 0.54 -7.52 -11.95
C LEU A 38 -0.98 -7.60 -11.93
N ALA A 39 -1.70 -6.94 -12.85
CA ALA A 39 -3.14 -7.06 -12.96
C ALA A 39 -3.56 -8.49 -13.35
N ASP A 40 -2.94 -9.04 -14.39
CA ASP A 40 -3.14 -10.43 -14.83
C ASP A 40 -2.79 -11.43 -13.72
N THR A 41 -1.68 -11.19 -13.01
CA THR A 41 -1.25 -12.05 -11.89
C THR A 41 -2.23 -11.94 -10.72
N MET A 42 -2.86 -10.79 -10.47
CA MET A 42 -3.86 -10.65 -9.40
C MET A 42 -5.16 -11.39 -9.71
N ASP A 43 -5.60 -11.45 -10.97
CA ASP A 43 -6.72 -12.32 -11.37
C ASP A 43 -6.38 -13.80 -11.15
N PHE A 44 -5.18 -14.23 -11.56
CA PHE A 44 -4.70 -15.57 -11.23
C PHE A 44 -4.69 -15.81 -9.71
N MET A 45 -4.23 -14.86 -8.90
CA MET A 45 -4.21 -15.00 -7.44
C MET A 45 -5.63 -15.09 -6.84
N ALA A 46 -6.60 -14.35 -7.36
CA ALA A 46 -8.01 -14.45 -6.94
C ALA A 46 -8.59 -15.84 -7.25
N HIS A 47 -8.41 -16.34 -8.48
CA HIS A 47 -8.80 -17.71 -8.87
C HIS A 47 -8.06 -18.79 -8.07
N ARG A 48 -6.80 -18.55 -7.73
CA ARG A 48 -5.91 -19.47 -7.01
C ARG A 48 -6.21 -19.53 -5.50
N TYR A 49 -6.72 -18.43 -4.92
CA TYR A 49 -7.01 -18.24 -3.50
C TYR A 49 -8.45 -17.73 -3.27
N PRO A 50 -9.52 -18.47 -3.67
CA PRO A 50 -10.92 -18.05 -3.52
C PRO A 50 -11.43 -18.06 -2.06
N GLN A 51 -10.52 -18.09 -1.09
CA GLN A 51 -10.76 -18.00 0.35
C GLN A 51 -10.23 -16.68 0.92
N LEU A 52 -9.43 -15.91 0.16
CA LEU A 52 -9.07 -14.54 0.52
C LEU A 52 -10.28 -13.64 0.23
N GLY A 53 -10.58 -12.74 1.16
CA GLY A 53 -11.57 -11.68 0.92
C GLY A 53 -11.05 -10.59 -0.02
N GLU A 54 -11.97 -9.80 -0.58
CA GLU A 54 -11.66 -8.64 -1.43
C GLU A 54 -10.60 -7.70 -0.79
N LEU A 55 -10.73 -7.45 0.51
CA LEU A 55 -9.77 -6.64 1.27
C LEU A 55 -8.37 -7.25 1.32
N GLU A 56 -8.25 -8.58 1.39
CA GLU A 56 -6.97 -9.29 1.39
C GLU A 56 -6.34 -9.32 -0.01
N LEU A 57 -7.15 -9.44 -1.07
CA LEU A 57 -6.71 -9.32 -2.46
C LEU A 57 -6.24 -7.90 -2.78
N ALA A 58 -6.97 -6.86 -2.35
CA ALA A 58 -6.55 -5.47 -2.46
C ALA A 58 -5.26 -5.20 -1.65
N GLN A 59 -5.13 -5.77 -0.45
CA GLN A 59 -3.90 -5.68 0.33
C GLN A 59 -2.72 -6.39 -0.36
N LEU A 60 -2.95 -7.56 -0.96
CA LEU A 60 -1.98 -8.31 -1.74
C LEU A 60 -1.52 -7.51 -2.98
N GLU A 61 -2.44 -6.88 -3.70
CA GLU A 61 -2.13 -6.00 -4.83
C GLU A 61 -1.29 -4.80 -4.37
N VAL A 62 -1.64 -4.13 -3.26
CA VAL A 62 -0.86 -3.02 -2.70
C VAL A 62 0.54 -3.45 -2.28
N MET A 63 0.72 -4.69 -1.80
CA MET A 63 2.05 -5.27 -1.55
C MET A 63 2.82 -5.52 -2.87
N GLY A 64 2.17 -6.12 -3.88
CA GLY A 64 2.72 -6.31 -5.22
C GLY A 64 3.18 -5.00 -5.87
N LYS A 65 2.29 -4.00 -5.92
CA LYS A 65 2.53 -2.63 -6.42
C LYS A 65 3.66 -1.89 -5.69
N ARG A 66 4.08 -2.34 -4.51
CA ARG A 66 5.27 -1.83 -3.80
C ARG A 66 6.52 -2.64 -4.12
N PHE A 67 6.40 -3.95 -4.30
CA PHE A 67 7.52 -4.85 -4.57
C PHE A 67 8.07 -4.73 -6.01
N ILE A 68 7.21 -4.50 -7.02
CA ILE A 68 7.64 -4.34 -8.43
C ILE A 68 8.31 -3.00 -8.75
N LYS A 69 8.29 -2.03 -7.83
CA LYS A 69 8.87 -0.70 -8.03
C LYS A 69 10.40 -0.80 -8.17
N PRO A 70 11.03 0.02 -9.04
CA PRO A 70 12.47 0.02 -9.19
C PRO A 70 13.14 0.39 -7.87
N ALA A 71 14.21 -0.32 -7.52
CA ALA A 71 15.03 0.01 -6.36
C ALA A 71 15.56 1.44 -6.49
N ILE A 72 15.54 2.21 -5.39
CA ILE A 72 16.07 3.58 -5.38
C ILE A 72 17.56 3.52 -5.75
N PRO A 73 18.02 4.16 -6.83
CA PRO A 73 19.40 4.04 -7.28
C PRO A 73 20.34 4.67 -6.23
N HIS A 74 21.02 3.80 -5.47
CA HIS A 74 22.08 4.20 -4.56
C HIS A 74 23.33 4.52 -5.40
N GLY A 75 23.44 5.77 -5.83
CA GLY A 75 24.65 6.28 -6.47
C GLY A 75 25.88 6.13 -5.55
N ALA A 76 27.07 6.15 -6.15
CA ALA A 76 28.34 5.87 -5.45
C ALA A 76 28.58 6.73 -4.19
N ASP A 77 28.03 7.95 -4.17
CA ASP A 77 27.98 8.82 -3.00
C ASP A 77 26.91 8.38 -2.00
N THR A 78 27.16 7.28 -1.26
CA THR A 78 26.27 6.71 -0.22
C THR A 78 26.19 7.58 1.06
N THR A 79 25.99 8.89 0.88
CA THR A 79 25.91 9.88 1.96
C THR A 79 24.47 10.25 2.25
N ALA A 80 23.85 9.54 3.20
CA ALA A 80 22.55 9.90 3.76
C ALA A 80 22.66 11.21 4.57
N THR A 81 22.60 12.36 3.89
CA THR A 81 22.74 13.73 4.44
C THR A 81 21.82 14.00 5.64
N ASN A 82 20.67 13.34 5.66
CA ASN A 82 19.70 13.26 6.76
C ASN A 82 20.37 12.96 8.13
N ARG A 83 21.46 12.18 8.19
CA ARG A 83 22.16 11.82 9.45
C ARG A 83 22.54 13.04 10.30
N LYS A 84 22.96 14.16 9.67
CA LYS A 84 23.32 15.41 10.38
C LYS A 84 22.13 16.15 11.00
N LYS A 85 20.88 15.82 10.65
CA LYS A 85 19.68 16.45 11.25
C LYS A 85 19.23 15.74 12.52
N TRP A 86 19.29 14.40 12.55
CA TRP A 86 18.97 13.61 13.74
C TRP A 86 20.00 13.79 14.85
N GLN A 87 21.29 13.91 14.50
CA GLN A 87 22.38 14.22 15.45
C GLN A 87 22.29 15.64 16.07
N LYS A 88 21.33 16.47 15.63
CA LYS A 88 21.03 17.79 16.20
C LYS A 88 19.73 17.83 17.01
N ALA A 89 18.95 16.75 17.01
CA ALA A 89 17.95 16.58 18.06
C ALA A 89 18.70 16.43 19.38
N THR A 90 18.29 17.20 20.39
CA THR A 90 18.98 17.27 21.68
C THR A 90 19.06 15.88 22.34
N PRO A 91 20.16 15.54 23.02
CA PRO A 91 20.19 14.35 23.86
C PRO A 91 19.08 14.48 24.91
N VAL A 92 18.20 13.49 24.98
CA VAL A 92 17.30 13.33 26.12
C VAL A 92 18.15 13.06 27.35
N VAL A 93 18.18 14.04 28.26
CA VAL A 93 18.74 13.87 29.59
C VAL A 93 17.64 13.29 30.48
N ASP A 94 17.86 12.09 31.01
CA ASP A 94 16.90 11.43 31.90
C ASP A 94 16.63 12.30 33.14
N PRO A 95 15.38 12.79 33.34
CA PRO A 95 15.13 13.82 34.33
C PRO A 95 14.97 13.23 35.75
N ALA A 96 15.87 13.67 36.63
CA ALA A 96 15.78 13.66 38.08
C ALA A 96 15.81 12.30 38.82
N VAL A 97 16.87 12.14 39.63
CA VAL A 97 16.67 11.67 41.01
C VAL A 97 15.91 12.76 41.79
N SER A 98 14.99 12.34 42.64
CA SER A 98 13.98 13.12 43.38
C SER A 98 14.31 14.57 43.78
N ALA A 99 13.39 15.49 43.45
CA ALA A 99 12.85 16.48 44.40
C ALA A 99 11.57 17.18 43.85
N GLU A 100 10.45 16.97 44.55
CA GLU A 100 9.36 17.93 44.84
C GLU A 100 8.87 18.93 43.77
N GLY A 101 7.58 18.85 43.38
CA GLY A 101 6.90 19.90 42.59
C GLY A 101 5.53 19.51 42.06
N SER A 102 4.46 19.81 42.82
CA SER A 102 3.07 19.60 42.38
C SER A 102 2.51 20.83 41.67
N ALA A 103 1.90 20.65 40.49
CA ALA A 103 0.83 21.49 39.96
C ALA A 103 0.10 20.79 38.80
N GLU A 104 -1.21 20.99 38.70
CA GLU A 104 -2.09 20.47 37.64
C GLU A 104 -2.32 21.54 36.56
N ALA A 105 -2.56 21.13 35.31
CA ALA A 105 -3.28 21.94 34.31
C ALA A 105 -3.79 21.08 33.15
N GLU A 106 -5.10 20.86 33.08
CA GLU A 106 -5.79 20.41 31.88
C GLU A 106 -5.92 21.58 30.88
N THR A 107 -6.03 21.30 29.58
CA THR A 107 -6.79 22.19 28.67
C THR A 107 -7.15 21.49 27.36
N GLU A 108 -8.44 21.58 26.99
CA GLU A 108 -8.99 21.12 25.72
C GLU A 108 -9.07 22.28 24.70
N ALA A 109 -8.84 21.96 23.42
CA ALA A 109 -9.27 22.69 22.21
C ALA A 109 -8.78 21.83 21.03
N GLU A 110 -9.59 21.25 20.14
CA GLU A 110 -10.80 21.73 19.46
C GLU A 110 -10.63 23.07 18.74
N THR A 111 -10.49 23.00 17.41
CA THR A 111 -11.04 23.99 16.47
C THR A 111 -11.46 23.27 15.19
N ALA A 112 -12.75 23.32 14.85
CA ALA A 112 -13.30 22.74 13.61
C ALA A 112 -13.44 23.81 12.51
N THR A 113 -13.12 23.44 11.25
CA THR A 113 -13.38 24.22 10.03
C THR A 113 -13.01 23.37 8.81
N ALA A 114 -13.81 23.30 7.73
CA ALA A 114 -15.23 23.63 7.56
C ALA A 114 -15.78 22.78 6.39
N ALA A 115 -17.10 22.61 6.29
CA ALA A 115 -17.74 21.85 5.21
C ALA A 115 -18.75 22.74 4.46
N GLU A 116 -18.51 22.97 3.17
CA GLU A 116 -19.33 23.78 2.25
C GLU A 116 -18.87 23.43 0.81
N THR A 117 -19.70 23.11 -0.18
CA THR A 117 -21.14 22.76 -0.22
C THR A 117 -21.38 21.77 -1.37
N ALA A 118 -22.54 21.10 -1.38
CA ALA A 118 -23.05 20.43 -2.58
C ALA A 118 -23.88 21.39 -3.45
N THR A 119 -23.99 21.06 -4.75
CA THR A 119 -25.06 21.52 -5.64
C THR A 119 -25.39 20.40 -6.63
N GLU A 120 -26.67 20.10 -6.81
CA GLU A 120 -27.21 19.32 -7.94
C GLU A 120 -27.05 20.07 -9.29
N ASP A 121 -27.34 19.55 -10.50
CA ASP A 121 -27.84 18.22 -10.93
C ASP A 121 -27.07 17.79 -12.23
N GLU A 122 -27.53 17.14 -13.30
CA GLU A 122 -28.84 16.67 -13.80
C GLU A 122 -28.67 15.39 -14.67
N VAL A 123 -29.75 14.92 -15.31
CA VAL A 123 -29.87 13.68 -16.11
C VAL A 123 -28.90 13.48 -17.29
N ALA A 124 -28.59 12.20 -17.55
CA ALA A 124 -28.69 11.61 -18.90
C ALA A 124 -28.86 10.08 -18.83
N GLU A 125 -30.10 9.58 -18.79
CA GLU A 125 -30.42 8.14 -18.82
C GLU A 125 -30.67 7.64 -20.26
N ALA A 126 -29.86 6.68 -20.74
CA ALA A 126 -30.14 5.82 -21.90
C ALA A 126 -29.22 4.57 -21.82
N ALA A 127 -29.71 3.39 -21.44
CA ALA A 127 -30.55 2.49 -22.24
C ALA A 127 -29.77 1.73 -23.36
N GLU A 128 -29.23 0.56 -22.99
CA GLU A 128 -29.11 -0.61 -23.87
C GLU A 128 -30.49 -0.99 -24.49
N PRO A 129 -30.62 -1.79 -25.59
CA PRO A 129 -29.71 -2.90 -25.94
C PRO A 129 -29.50 -3.26 -27.45
N GLN A 130 -28.61 -4.23 -27.67
CA GLN A 130 -28.68 -5.32 -28.68
C GLN A 130 -29.09 -5.00 -30.15
N LEU A 131 -28.11 -5.08 -31.07
CA LEU A 131 -28.27 -5.60 -32.44
C LEU A 131 -27.18 -6.65 -32.66
N ALA A 132 -27.48 -7.96 -32.65
CA ALA A 132 -28.28 -8.76 -33.59
C ALA A 132 -27.48 -9.24 -34.81
N THR A 133 -27.55 -10.56 -35.02
CA THR A 133 -26.76 -11.33 -35.99
C THR A 133 -27.26 -11.21 -37.44
N ALA A 134 -26.30 -11.11 -38.37
CA ALA A 134 -26.41 -11.59 -39.76
C ALA A 134 -25.01 -12.11 -40.16
N ALA A 135 -24.77 -13.29 -40.73
CA ALA A 135 -25.51 -14.19 -41.63
C ALA A 135 -25.49 -13.76 -43.10
N ALA A 136 -24.87 -14.62 -43.94
CA ALA A 136 -24.54 -14.45 -45.37
C ALA A 136 -23.53 -13.31 -45.67
N SER A 137 -22.66 -13.44 -46.67
CA SER A 137 -22.64 -14.40 -47.81
C SER A 137 -21.27 -15.02 -48.08
#